data_AF-A0A1W9RXC5-F1
#
_entry.id   AF-A0A1W9RXC5-F1
#
_cell.length_a   1.000
_cell.length_b   1.000
_cell.length_c   1.000
_cell.angle_alpha   90.00
_cell.angle_beta   90.00
_cell.angle_gamma   90.00
#
_symmetry.space_group_name_H-M   'P 1'
#
loop_
_entity.id
_entity.type
_entity.pdbx_description
1 polymer ?
#
loop_
_entity_poly.entity_id
_entity_poly.type
_entity_poly.pdbx_seq_one_letter_code
_entity_poly.pdbx_strand_id
1 'polypeptide(L)'
;LELFVGRVFENPLLTLRLYGYYSPDVEPVFSISEGRALAVARANAVNDFLRERRFALKSSVVESGYDFGCQPFHWDENCRVELVPRLVQFNPRVIYASDKRGKWRANADAVIEGAVEDIREILCSNPDVDILLTGYNLDTDAVFSLKMADKIYKKLRKGLGKKLSNRIKISIIQSDDVRDRKIEISLCTDRIRFSPDREPLVKRAEIIDTSVTFRLKEKSNITSVSASIEDTKGRFIINLYEGDSLPETLSWNLRDYKGALVDPREEYRLSLRYLSSDSQLVTLLSSTVSFSFRGVLSEEERTVAGLWRPGEYTTSTNIIETGCFEVAKKLYDGSRVKGMRQIVTIEGSQSDDEPDKLWQKRADKFLECVRNYLMFFSGKEDSLEFNSWLISKGITFEVLQAAPSACFEPDSPEKSVLSRCVYIHLQRETTR
;
A
#
# COMPACT_ATOMS: atom_id res chain seq x y z
N LEU A 1 13.52 -2.04 9.58
CA LEU A 1 14.58 -2.11 8.55
C LEU A 1 14.59 -3.45 7.80
N GLU A 2 14.68 -4.61 8.48
CA GLU A 2 14.71 -5.93 7.82
C GLU A 2 13.53 -6.21 6.87
N LEU A 3 12.29 -5.89 7.26
CA LEU A 3 11.11 -6.04 6.39
C LEU A 3 11.23 -5.23 5.09
N PHE A 4 11.65 -3.97 5.19
CA PHE A 4 11.88 -3.10 4.04
C PHE A 4 12.97 -3.66 3.13
N VAL A 5 14.08 -4.11 3.73
CA VAL A 5 15.24 -4.68 3.02
C VAL A 5 14.87 -5.99 2.32
N GLY A 6 14.07 -6.85 2.95
CA GLY A 6 13.53 -8.07 2.34
C GLY A 6 12.68 -7.77 1.11
N ARG A 7 11.79 -6.77 1.18
CA ARG A 7 11.02 -6.33 0.01
C ARG A 7 11.90 -5.81 -1.11
N VAL A 8 12.93 -5.02 -0.81
CA VAL A 8 13.86 -4.55 -1.85
C VAL A 8 14.59 -5.74 -2.50
N PHE A 9 14.94 -6.78 -1.72
CA PHE A 9 15.59 -7.98 -2.24
C PHE A 9 14.69 -8.78 -3.21
N GLU A 10 13.39 -8.82 -2.96
CA GLU A 10 12.40 -9.43 -3.89
C GLU A 10 12.28 -8.67 -5.21
N ASN A 11 12.86 -7.47 -5.31
CA ASN A 11 12.82 -6.59 -6.48
C ASN A 11 14.26 -6.38 -7.03
N PRO A 12 14.81 -7.35 -7.81
CA PRO A 12 16.22 -7.46 -8.18
C PRO A 12 16.76 -6.33 -9.07
N LEU A 13 15.89 -5.54 -9.71
CA LEU A 13 16.32 -4.38 -10.52
C LEU A 13 16.42 -3.09 -9.71
N LEU A 14 16.09 -3.14 -8.43
CA LEU A 14 16.20 -1.99 -7.53
C LEU A 14 17.59 -1.83 -6.97
N THR A 15 17.94 -0.57 -6.81
CA THR A 15 19.09 -0.12 -6.04
C THR A 15 18.61 0.77 -4.91
N LEU A 16 19.36 0.84 -3.82
CA LEU A 16 19.08 1.74 -2.71
C LEU A 16 20.05 2.91 -2.75
N ARG A 17 19.51 4.12 -2.67
CA ARG A 17 20.27 5.34 -2.37
C ARG A 17 20.03 5.75 -0.94
N LEU A 18 21.10 5.94 -0.19
CA LEU A 18 21.06 6.34 1.21
C LEU A 18 21.43 7.82 1.31
N TYR A 19 20.53 8.61 1.87
CA TYR A 19 20.72 10.03 2.12
C TYR A 19 20.80 10.23 3.63
N GLY A 20 21.93 10.73 4.11
CA GLY A 20 22.07 11.12 5.51
C GLY A 20 21.67 12.57 5.72
N TYR A 21 21.07 12.86 6.88
CA TYR A 21 20.71 14.21 7.29
C TYR A 21 21.27 14.49 8.68
N TYR A 22 21.45 15.77 9.01
CA TYR A 22 21.83 16.23 10.35
C TYR A 22 20.97 17.41 10.76
N SER A 23 20.92 17.67 12.06
CA SER A 23 20.22 18.82 12.62
C SER A 23 21.20 19.80 13.26
N PRO A 24 21.38 21.02 12.73
CA PRO A 24 22.28 22.00 13.34
C PRO A 24 21.80 22.49 14.72
N ASP A 25 20.51 22.34 15.01
CA ASP A 25 19.88 22.88 16.23
C ASP A 25 20.06 21.97 17.45
N VAL A 26 20.27 20.67 17.25
CA VAL A 26 20.42 19.69 18.34
C VAL A 26 21.69 18.89 18.33
N GLU A 27 22.45 18.95 17.25
CA GLU A 27 23.71 18.24 17.15
C GLU A 27 24.87 19.22 17.29
N PRO A 28 25.99 18.81 17.90
CA PRO A 28 27.15 19.69 18.12
C PRO A 28 27.93 19.89 16.81
N VAL A 29 27.30 20.52 15.84
CA VAL A 29 27.81 20.80 14.51
C VAL A 29 28.09 22.29 14.41
N PHE A 30 29.36 22.67 14.28
CA PHE A 30 29.79 24.06 14.30
C PHE A 30 30.04 24.61 12.88
N SER A 31 29.91 23.77 11.85
CA SER A 31 30.03 24.15 10.44
C SER A 31 29.23 23.23 9.50
N ILE A 32 28.88 23.75 8.31
CA ILE A 32 28.21 22.97 7.25
C ILE A 32 29.03 21.74 6.84
N SER A 33 30.36 21.86 6.80
CA SER A 33 31.25 20.76 6.46
C SER A 33 31.22 19.63 7.49
N GLU A 34 31.19 19.96 8.78
CA GLU A 34 31.05 18.98 9.85
C GLU A 34 29.70 18.27 9.79
N GLY A 35 28.62 19.03 9.57
CA GLY A 35 27.28 18.48 9.42
C GLY A 35 27.16 17.52 8.24
N ARG A 36 27.72 17.90 7.09
CA ARG A 36 27.80 17.02 5.91
C ARG A 36 28.59 15.75 6.19
N ALA A 37 29.75 15.86 6.84
CA ALA A 37 30.57 14.69 7.17
C ALA A 37 29.82 13.74 8.11
N LEU A 38 29.14 14.28 9.11
CA LEU A 38 28.32 13.54 10.06
C LEU A 38 27.14 12.83 9.38
N ALA A 39 26.42 13.52 8.51
CA ALA A 39 25.33 12.95 7.72
C ALA A 39 25.80 11.80 6.82
N VAL A 40 26.91 11.98 6.10
CA VAL A 40 27.51 10.92 5.26
C VAL A 40 27.97 9.73 6.11
N ALA A 41 28.58 9.99 7.27
CA ALA A 41 29.01 8.93 8.18
C ALA A 41 27.83 8.06 8.67
N ARG A 42 26.68 8.67 8.99
CA ARG A 42 25.46 7.91 9.34
C ARG A 42 24.96 7.05 8.19
N ALA A 43 24.90 7.60 6.99
CA ALA A 43 24.46 6.86 5.82
C ALA A 43 25.40 5.68 5.51
N ASN A 44 26.71 5.86 5.72
CA ASN A 44 27.70 4.78 5.61
C ASN A 44 27.48 3.70 6.68
N ALA A 45 27.23 4.06 7.94
CA ALA A 45 26.95 3.08 8.99
C ALA A 45 25.73 2.19 8.65
N VAL A 46 24.66 2.78 8.13
CA VAL A 46 23.49 2.01 7.65
C VAL A 46 23.86 1.16 6.44
N ASN A 47 24.64 1.68 5.50
CA ASN A 47 25.08 0.94 4.32
C ASN A 47 25.94 -0.28 4.68
N ASP A 48 26.84 -0.16 5.64
CA ASP A 48 27.68 -1.26 6.13
C ASP A 48 26.84 -2.33 6.83
N PHE A 49 25.89 -1.91 7.67
CA PHE A 49 24.92 -2.82 8.28
C PHE A 49 24.11 -3.63 7.24
N LEU A 50 23.71 -2.99 6.12
CA LEU A 50 22.99 -3.68 5.04
C LEU A 50 23.88 -4.72 4.33
N ARG A 51 25.18 -4.44 4.16
CA ARG A 51 26.14 -5.33 3.50
C ARG A 51 26.48 -6.56 4.33
N GLU A 52 26.66 -6.39 5.64
CA GLU A 52 27.04 -7.48 6.56
C GLU A 52 26.00 -8.60 6.64
N ARG A 53 24.71 -8.27 6.49
CA ARG A 53 23.60 -9.22 6.62
C ARG A 53 23.29 -10.03 5.34
N ARG A 54 24.26 -10.18 4.43
CA ARG A 54 24.17 -10.93 3.16
C ARG A 54 23.03 -10.50 2.23
N PHE A 55 22.43 -9.34 2.45
CA PHE A 55 21.60 -8.75 1.42
C PHE A 55 22.54 -8.32 0.30
N ALA A 56 22.56 -9.04 -0.82
CA ALA A 56 23.29 -8.64 -2.04
C ALA A 56 22.63 -7.41 -2.70
N LEU A 57 22.16 -6.47 -1.88
CA LEU A 57 21.48 -5.26 -2.28
C LEU A 57 22.52 -4.29 -2.82
N LYS A 58 22.25 -3.80 -4.03
CA LYS A 58 23.01 -2.72 -4.63
C LYS A 58 22.63 -1.42 -3.93
N SER A 59 23.35 -1.07 -2.89
CA SER A 59 23.19 0.19 -2.15
C SER A 59 24.35 1.16 -2.38
N SER A 60 24.07 2.45 -2.34
CA SER A 60 25.05 3.53 -2.47
C SER A 60 24.69 4.70 -1.57
N VAL A 61 25.70 5.31 -0.96
CA VAL A 61 25.54 6.53 -0.17
C VAL A 61 25.62 7.74 -1.10
N VAL A 62 24.73 8.71 -0.90
CA VAL A 62 24.77 9.97 -1.63
C VAL A 62 25.60 10.95 -0.82
N GLU A 63 26.73 11.37 -1.38
CA GLU A 63 27.70 12.21 -0.68
C GLU A 63 27.56 13.70 -1.01
N SER A 64 26.73 14.06 -2.01
CA SER A 64 26.58 15.43 -2.49
C SER A 64 25.28 15.65 -3.28
N GLY A 65 24.93 16.91 -3.56
CA GLY A 65 23.85 17.27 -4.48
C GLY A 65 22.45 17.31 -3.86
N TYR A 66 22.37 17.37 -2.52
CA TYR A 66 21.13 17.60 -1.78
C TYR A 66 21.44 18.41 -0.51
N ASP A 67 20.40 18.96 0.11
CA ASP A 67 20.51 19.68 1.37
C ASP A 67 20.59 18.71 2.55
N PHE A 68 21.73 18.70 3.25
CA PHE A 68 22.02 17.82 4.37
C PHE A 68 21.35 18.26 5.69
N GLY A 69 21.04 19.55 5.84
CA GLY A 69 20.39 20.11 7.03
C GLY A 69 18.86 20.13 6.95
N CYS A 70 18.32 19.68 5.81
CA CYS A 70 16.94 19.71 5.33
C CYS A 70 15.86 20.23 6.32
N GLN A 71 15.66 21.55 6.35
CA GLN A 71 14.36 22.14 6.68
C GLN A 71 13.32 21.65 5.64
N PRO A 72 12.09 21.25 6.03
CA PRO A 72 11.27 21.85 7.08
C PRO A 72 10.94 20.91 8.26
N PHE A 73 11.58 19.75 8.35
CA PHE A 73 11.29 18.76 9.40
C PHE A 73 11.62 19.31 10.80
N HIS A 74 10.93 18.80 11.83
CA HIS A 74 11.25 19.17 13.21
C HIS A 74 12.70 18.80 13.50
N TRP A 75 13.37 19.56 14.36
CA TRP A 75 14.80 19.45 14.63
C TRP A 75 15.26 18.02 14.99
N ASP A 76 14.42 17.21 15.64
CA ASP A 76 14.71 15.79 15.94
C ASP A 76 14.63 14.85 14.73
N GLU A 77 13.79 15.15 13.74
CA GLU A 77 13.61 14.32 12.54
C GLU A 77 14.70 14.56 11.49
N ASN A 78 15.49 15.62 11.65
CA ASN A 78 16.65 15.88 10.80
C ASN A 78 17.84 14.97 11.10
N CYS A 79 17.82 14.29 12.25
CA CYS A 79 18.79 13.27 12.62
C CYS A 79 18.44 11.90 12.00
N ARG A 80 18.42 11.80 10.66
CA ARG A 80 17.90 10.59 9.97
C ARG A 80 18.79 10.10 8.82
N VAL A 81 18.50 8.87 8.38
CA VAL A 81 18.96 8.31 7.10
C VAL A 81 17.73 7.91 6.29
N GLU A 82 17.58 8.46 5.08
CA GLU A 82 16.51 8.10 4.15
C GLU A 82 16.99 7.03 3.18
N LEU A 83 16.24 5.93 3.08
CA LEU A 83 16.50 4.83 2.14
C LEU A 83 15.57 4.97 0.94
N VAL A 84 16.15 5.31 -0.21
CA VAL A 84 15.43 5.63 -1.45
C VAL A 84 15.64 4.52 -2.47
N PRO A 85 14.65 3.63 -2.70
CA PRO A 85 14.68 2.68 -3.81
C PRO A 85 14.65 3.41 -5.16
N ARG A 86 15.48 2.94 -6.09
CA ARG A 86 15.64 3.49 -7.45
C ARG A 86 15.74 2.37 -8.47
N LEU A 87 14.99 2.51 -9.56
CA LEU A 87 15.16 1.73 -10.79
C LEU A 87 16.22 2.42 -11.65
N VAL A 88 17.34 1.75 -11.90
CA VAL A 88 18.44 2.34 -12.68
C VAL A 88 18.24 2.16 -14.19
N GLN A 89 17.34 1.26 -14.60
CA GLN A 89 17.20 0.83 -16.00
C GLN A 89 15.99 1.42 -16.74
N PHE A 90 15.25 2.36 -16.14
CA PHE A 90 14.04 2.93 -16.76
C PHE A 90 14.09 4.45 -16.86
N ASN A 91 14.10 4.94 -18.10
CA ASN A 91 13.91 6.37 -18.38
C ASN A 91 12.40 6.66 -18.52
N PRO A 92 11.85 7.65 -17.78
CA PRO A 92 10.46 8.05 -17.95
C PRO A 92 10.13 8.38 -19.41
N ARG A 93 8.94 7.96 -19.88
CA ARG A 93 8.48 8.25 -21.24
C ARG A 93 7.48 9.40 -21.18
N VAL A 94 7.69 10.43 -21.99
CA VAL A 94 6.84 11.64 -21.96
C VAL A 94 6.00 11.73 -23.23
N ILE A 95 4.70 11.90 -23.05
CA ILE A 95 3.74 12.10 -24.13
C ILE A 95 3.19 13.53 -24.00
N TYR A 96 3.55 14.37 -24.96
CA TYR A 96 3.07 15.75 -25.03
C TYR A 96 1.67 15.82 -25.63
N ALA A 97 0.77 16.48 -24.92
CA ALA A 97 -0.57 16.78 -25.39
C ALA A 97 -0.52 18.10 -26.18
N SER A 98 -0.45 18.02 -27.51
CA SER A 98 -0.66 19.22 -28.33
C SER A 98 -2.15 19.49 -28.51
N ASP A 99 -2.58 20.74 -28.39
CA ASP A 99 -3.97 21.18 -28.68
C ASP A 99 -4.41 20.92 -30.13
N LYS A 100 -3.46 20.65 -31.03
CA LYS A 100 -3.74 20.19 -32.40
C LYS A 100 -4.30 18.77 -32.36
N ARG A 101 -5.63 18.66 -32.41
CA ARG A 101 -6.41 17.39 -32.41
C ARG A 101 -5.75 16.32 -33.29
N GLY A 102 -5.37 15.19 -32.69
CA GLY A 102 -4.99 13.96 -33.39
C GLY A 102 -3.50 13.61 -33.35
N LYS A 103 -2.58 14.57 -33.44
CA LYS A 103 -1.13 14.28 -33.51
C LYS A 103 -0.56 13.64 -32.24
N TRP A 104 -1.07 14.03 -31.07
CA TRP A 104 -0.65 13.42 -29.80
C TRP A 104 -1.02 11.94 -29.70
N ARG A 105 -2.06 11.47 -30.41
CA ARG A 105 -2.50 10.07 -30.34
C ARG A 105 -1.50 9.14 -31.03
N ALA A 106 -1.02 9.52 -32.21
CA ALA A 106 0.00 8.76 -32.93
C ALA A 106 1.32 8.72 -32.16
N ASN A 107 1.71 9.84 -31.54
CA ASN A 107 2.87 9.89 -30.63
C ASN A 107 2.66 8.95 -29.43
N ALA A 108 1.50 9.00 -28.78
CA ALA A 108 1.18 8.13 -27.66
C ALA A 108 1.20 6.64 -28.05
N ASP A 109 0.69 6.28 -29.24
CA ASP A 109 0.76 4.90 -29.74
C ASP A 109 2.20 4.44 -29.91
N ALA A 110 3.03 5.21 -30.61
CA ALA A 110 4.43 4.86 -30.81
C ALA A 110 5.21 4.74 -29.48
N VAL A 111 4.98 5.67 -28.54
CA VAL A 111 5.63 5.64 -27.22
C VAL A 111 5.19 4.41 -26.41
N ILE A 112 3.90 4.07 -26.43
CA ILE A 112 3.38 2.93 -25.67
C ILE A 112 3.85 1.62 -26.30
N GLU A 113 3.73 1.46 -27.61
CA GLU A 113 4.17 0.25 -28.32
C GLU A 113 5.66 -0.01 -28.11
N GLY A 114 6.49 1.05 -28.14
CA GLY A 114 7.92 0.95 -27.87
C GLY A 114 8.30 0.75 -26.39
N ALA A 115 7.39 0.93 -25.43
CA ALA A 115 7.68 0.82 -24.00
C ALA A 115 7.05 -0.42 -23.33
N VAL A 116 6.04 -1.05 -23.94
CA VAL A 116 5.26 -2.11 -23.30
C VAL A 116 6.11 -3.33 -22.95
N GLU A 117 7.02 -3.77 -23.82
CA GLU A 117 7.88 -4.93 -23.56
C GLU A 117 8.88 -4.64 -22.42
N ASP A 118 9.59 -3.50 -22.49
CA ASP A 118 10.51 -3.05 -21.44
C ASP A 118 9.82 -2.98 -20.07
N ILE A 119 8.63 -2.35 -20.03
CA ILE A 119 7.84 -2.22 -18.80
C ILE A 119 7.41 -3.60 -18.31
N ARG A 120 7.00 -4.50 -19.21
CA ARG A 120 6.59 -5.86 -18.83
C ARG A 120 7.72 -6.63 -18.18
N GLU A 121 8.92 -6.59 -18.77
CA GLU A 121 10.10 -7.28 -18.25
C GLU A 121 10.47 -6.79 -16.85
N ILE A 122 10.47 -5.46 -16.65
CA ILE A 122 10.75 -4.85 -15.35
C ILE A 122 9.70 -5.27 -14.32
N LEU A 123 8.41 -5.17 -14.64
CA LEU A 123 7.35 -5.52 -13.70
C LEU A 123 7.32 -7.03 -13.37
N CYS A 124 7.57 -7.91 -14.34
CA CYS A 124 7.62 -9.35 -14.09
C CYS A 124 8.73 -9.73 -13.11
N SER A 125 9.86 -9.02 -13.16
CA SER A 125 11.02 -9.28 -12.31
C SER A 125 10.91 -8.64 -10.94
N ASN A 126 10.13 -7.56 -10.77
CA ASN A 126 10.06 -6.79 -9.54
C ASN A 126 8.59 -6.72 -9.09
N PRO A 127 8.13 -7.42 -8.04
CA PRO A 127 6.71 -7.47 -7.65
C PRO A 127 6.13 -6.16 -7.06
N ASP A 128 6.96 -5.26 -6.53
CA ASP A 128 6.55 -4.04 -5.81
C ASP A 128 6.77 -2.73 -6.57
N VAL A 129 7.04 -2.82 -7.87
CA VAL A 129 7.13 -1.64 -8.75
C VAL A 129 5.77 -1.33 -9.39
N ASP A 130 5.33 -0.09 -9.41
CA ASP A 130 4.11 0.27 -10.16
C ASP A 130 4.46 1.14 -11.36
N ILE A 131 3.58 1.15 -12.36
CA ILE A 131 3.60 2.15 -13.42
C ILE A 131 2.85 3.36 -12.89
N LEU A 132 3.49 4.52 -12.94
CA LEU A 132 2.87 5.79 -12.60
C LEU A 132 2.63 6.61 -13.87
N LEU A 133 1.37 6.92 -14.13
CA LEU A 133 0.95 7.84 -15.17
C LEU A 133 0.74 9.21 -14.54
N THR A 134 1.72 10.09 -14.69
CA THR A 134 1.66 11.45 -14.15
C THR A 134 1.17 12.42 -15.21
N GLY A 135 -0.07 12.88 -15.07
CA GLY A 135 -0.63 13.94 -15.89
C GLY A 135 -0.27 15.30 -15.31
N TYR A 136 0.42 16.13 -16.09
CA TYR A 136 0.74 17.50 -15.72
C TYR A 136 -0.21 18.46 -16.43
N ASN A 137 -0.83 19.37 -15.69
CA ASN A 137 -1.75 20.38 -16.25
C ASN A 137 -1.34 21.80 -15.85
N LEU A 138 -1.55 22.73 -16.79
CA LEU A 138 -1.44 24.18 -16.64
C LEU A 138 -2.67 24.79 -15.93
N ASP A 139 -3.85 24.16 -16.09
CA ASP A 139 -5.12 24.68 -15.59
C ASP A 139 -5.73 23.75 -14.52
N THR A 140 -6.68 24.28 -13.74
CA THR A 140 -7.47 23.55 -12.73
C THR A 140 -8.34 22.41 -13.27
N ASP A 141 -8.38 22.18 -14.59
CA ASP A 141 -9.17 21.10 -15.21
C ASP A 141 -8.50 19.72 -15.02
N ALA A 142 -8.54 19.20 -13.80
CA ALA A 142 -8.10 17.84 -13.47
C ALA A 142 -8.84 16.78 -14.31
N VAL A 143 -10.09 17.04 -14.69
CA VAL A 143 -10.94 16.11 -15.45
C VAL A 143 -10.36 15.88 -16.85
N PHE A 144 -9.86 16.92 -17.51
CA PHE A 144 -9.20 16.77 -18.82
C PHE A 144 -7.95 15.88 -18.75
N SER A 145 -7.07 16.12 -17.77
CA SER A 145 -5.86 15.31 -17.59
C SER A 145 -6.19 13.86 -17.24
N LEU A 146 -7.22 13.62 -16.43
CA LEU A 146 -7.73 12.28 -16.16
C LEU A 146 -8.25 11.60 -17.43
N LYS A 147 -9.01 12.29 -18.28
CA LYS A 147 -9.50 11.75 -19.57
C LYS A 147 -8.37 11.40 -20.53
N MET A 148 -7.25 12.13 -20.48
CA MET A 148 -6.08 11.81 -21.29
C MET A 148 -5.30 10.63 -20.70
N ALA A 149 -5.09 10.62 -19.38
CA ALA A 149 -4.47 9.51 -18.65
C ALA A 149 -5.25 8.21 -18.84
N ASP A 150 -6.60 8.25 -18.87
CA ASP A 150 -7.47 7.11 -19.15
C ASP A 150 -7.17 6.45 -20.50
N LYS A 151 -6.95 7.24 -21.54
CA LYS A 151 -6.66 6.71 -22.88
C LYS A 151 -5.33 5.97 -22.90
N ILE A 152 -4.33 6.51 -22.23
CA ILE A 152 -3.01 5.89 -22.08
C ILE A 152 -3.12 4.64 -21.20
N TYR A 153 -3.83 4.73 -20.08
CA TYR A 153 -4.13 3.61 -19.18
C TYR A 153 -4.79 2.45 -19.91
N LYS A 154 -5.83 2.70 -20.73
CA LYS A 154 -6.51 1.66 -21.53
C LYS A 154 -5.58 0.99 -22.52
N LYS A 155 -4.71 1.75 -23.18
CA LYS A 155 -3.73 1.22 -24.14
C LYS A 155 -2.65 0.37 -23.44
N LEU A 156 -2.04 0.90 -22.38
CA LEU A 156 -1.07 0.14 -21.56
C LEU A 156 -1.68 -1.12 -20.97
N ARG A 157 -2.91 -1.04 -20.45
CA ARG A 157 -3.65 -2.19 -19.93
C ARG A 157 -3.84 -3.28 -20.99
N LYS A 158 -4.14 -2.90 -22.23
CA LYS A 158 -4.26 -3.85 -23.36
C LYS A 158 -2.90 -4.50 -23.67
N GLY A 159 -1.83 -3.70 -23.74
CA GLY A 159 -0.48 -4.20 -24.05
C GLY A 159 0.14 -5.08 -22.96
N LEU A 160 -0.07 -4.76 -21.69
CA LEU A 160 0.55 -5.47 -20.55
C LEU A 160 -0.23 -6.72 -20.10
N GLY A 161 -1.50 -6.83 -20.48
CA GLY A 161 -2.39 -7.91 -20.04
C GLY A 161 -2.95 -7.72 -18.63
N LYS A 162 -3.94 -8.54 -18.27
CA LYS A 162 -4.75 -8.37 -17.04
C LYS A 162 -3.90 -8.38 -15.76
N LYS A 163 -2.93 -9.29 -15.65
CA LYS A 163 -2.12 -9.49 -14.43
C LYS A 163 -1.35 -8.21 -14.05
N LEU A 164 -0.70 -7.57 -15.02
CA LEU A 164 0.13 -6.39 -14.78
C LEU A 164 -0.65 -5.08 -14.85
N SER A 165 -1.79 -5.04 -15.53
CA SER A 165 -2.61 -3.83 -15.61
C SER A 165 -3.10 -3.29 -14.26
N ASN A 166 -3.16 -4.15 -13.24
CA ASN A 166 -3.51 -3.75 -11.88
C ASN A 166 -2.44 -2.88 -11.20
N ARG A 167 -1.25 -2.78 -11.79
CA ARG A 167 -0.09 -2.04 -11.29
C ARG A 167 0.07 -0.68 -11.97
N ILE A 168 -0.90 -0.27 -12.78
CA ILE A 168 -0.93 1.08 -13.36
C ILE A 168 -1.70 1.98 -12.40
N LYS A 169 -1.01 3.00 -11.90
CA LYS A 169 -1.53 4.09 -11.07
C LYS A 169 -1.55 5.37 -11.90
N ILE A 170 -2.52 6.23 -11.62
CA ILE A 170 -2.60 7.57 -12.20
C ILE A 170 -2.32 8.57 -11.08
N SER A 171 -1.50 9.57 -11.38
CA SER A 171 -1.29 10.76 -10.55
C SER A 171 -1.52 11.99 -11.42
N ILE A 172 -2.13 13.02 -10.84
CA ILE A 172 -2.36 14.29 -11.53
C ILE A 172 -1.66 15.38 -10.72
N ILE A 173 -0.68 16.03 -11.35
CA ILE A 173 0.06 17.14 -10.76
C ILE A 173 -0.46 18.43 -11.38
N GLN A 174 -1.05 19.28 -10.54
CA GLN A 174 -1.39 20.65 -10.86
C GLN A 174 -0.22 21.54 -10.39
N SER A 175 0.39 22.27 -11.31
CA SER A 175 1.47 23.19 -10.98
C SER A 175 1.58 24.26 -12.05
N ASP A 176 1.67 25.52 -11.59
CA ASP A 176 1.84 26.69 -12.44
C ASP A 176 3.18 26.67 -13.21
N ASP A 177 4.14 25.83 -12.77
CA ASP A 177 5.47 25.69 -13.38
C ASP A 177 5.48 24.76 -14.60
N VAL A 178 4.38 24.05 -14.86
CA VAL A 178 4.29 23.09 -15.97
C VAL A 178 4.06 23.87 -17.27
N ARG A 179 5.07 24.03 -18.12
CA ARG A 179 4.92 24.76 -19.39
C ARG A 179 4.03 24.10 -20.44
N ASP A 180 3.88 22.78 -20.41
CA ASP A 180 3.15 22.00 -21.42
C ASP A 180 2.30 20.90 -20.78
N ARG A 181 1.07 20.72 -21.29
CA ARG A 181 0.24 19.55 -20.94
C ARG A 181 0.94 18.28 -21.41
N LYS A 182 1.30 17.40 -20.47
CA LYS A 182 2.01 16.15 -20.79
C LYS A 182 1.56 15.04 -19.86
N ILE A 183 1.72 13.81 -20.33
CA ILE A 183 1.63 12.61 -19.50
C ILE A 183 2.99 11.94 -19.49
N GLU A 184 3.53 11.76 -18.29
CA GLU A 184 4.73 10.98 -18.07
C GLU A 184 4.35 9.56 -17.64
N ILE A 185 4.95 8.57 -18.28
CA ILE A 185 4.93 7.18 -17.87
C ILE A 185 6.25 6.94 -17.14
N SER A 186 6.19 6.86 -15.82
CA SER A 186 7.32 6.52 -14.95
C SER A 186 7.06 5.21 -14.22
N LEU A 187 8.09 4.70 -13.55
CA LEU A 187 7.95 3.58 -12.63
C LEU A 187 8.16 4.09 -11.22
N CYS A 188 7.25 3.75 -10.30
CA CYS A 188 7.35 4.14 -8.90
C CYS A 188 7.52 2.93 -7.98
N THR A 189 8.18 3.16 -6.85
CA THR A 189 8.50 2.15 -5.82
C THR A 189 7.71 2.42 -4.54
N ASP A 190 6.56 3.09 -4.65
CA ASP A 190 5.77 3.51 -3.49
C ASP A 190 5.28 2.31 -2.68
N ARG A 191 5.05 1.15 -3.30
CA ARG A 191 4.74 -0.09 -2.56
C ARG A 191 5.90 -0.57 -1.68
N ILE A 192 7.14 -0.18 -1.92
CA ILE A 192 8.25 -0.61 -1.07
C ILE A 192 8.31 0.26 0.18
N ARG A 193 8.10 1.56 0.00
CA ARG A 193 8.10 2.56 1.06
C ARG A 193 6.81 2.53 1.89
N PHE A 194 5.69 2.28 1.22
CA PHE A 194 4.33 2.43 1.73
C PHE A 194 3.43 1.25 1.40
N SER A 195 3.96 0.05 1.08
CA SER A 195 3.10 -1.13 1.29
C SER A 195 2.88 -1.18 2.79
N PRO A 196 1.65 -0.93 3.26
CA PRO A 196 1.36 -1.41 4.58
C PRO A 196 1.64 -2.91 4.48
N ASP A 197 2.46 -3.45 5.37
CA ASP A 197 2.01 -4.71 5.93
C ASP A 197 0.62 -4.36 6.44
N ARG A 198 -0.40 -4.68 5.63
CA ARG A 198 -1.79 -4.34 5.88
C ARG A 198 -1.97 -4.58 7.35
N GLU A 199 -2.35 -3.56 8.14
CA GLU A 199 -2.92 -3.87 9.43
C GLU A 199 -3.92 -5.01 9.16
N PRO A 200 -3.78 -6.15 9.86
CA PRO A 200 -4.51 -7.34 9.50
C PRO A 200 -5.97 -6.95 9.34
N LEU A 201 -6.57 -7.26 8.19
CA LEU A 201 -7.98 -6.98 7.93
C LEU A 201 -8.78 -7.46 9.14
N VAL A 202 -9.29 -6.52 9.93
CA VAL A 202 -9.97 -6.87 11.16
C VAL A 202 -11.39 -7.23 10.75
N LYS A 203 -11.68 -8.52 10.74
CA LYS A 203 -13.03 -9.02 10.50
C LYS A 203 -13.77 -9.10 11.82
N ARG A 204 -14.93 -8.45 11.89
CA ARG A 204 -15.86 -8.49 13.02
C ARG A 204 -17.19 -9.05 12.53
N ALA A 205 -17.67 -10.09 13.22
CA ALA A 205 -19.00 -10.65 13.01
C ALA A 205 -19.47 -11.29 14.32
N GLU A 206 -20.78 -11.30 14.54
CA GLU A 206 -21.37 -12.15 15.56
C GLU A 206 -21.43 -13.59 15.02
N ILE A 207 -20.50 -14.42 15.47
CA ILE A 207 -20.37 -15.80 15.00
C ILE A 207 -21.31 -16.69 15.82
N ILE A 208 -22.15 -17.48 15.14
CA ILE A 208 -23.05 -18.43 15.79
C ILE A 208 -22.24 -19.59 16.38
N ASP A 209 -21.26 -20.08 15.62
CA ASP A 209 -20.37 -21.18 15.99
C ASP A 209 -19.01 -20.65 16.43
N THR A 210 -18.70 -20.68 17.73
CA THR A 210 -17.45 -20.10 18.27
C THR A 210 -16.23 -21.00 18.07
N SER A 211 -16.43 -22.27 17.72
CA SER A 211 -15.35 -23.20 17.42
C SER A 211 -15.81 -24.40 16.58
N VAL A 212 -14.88 -24.97 15.82
CA VAL A 212 -15.04 -26.22 15.07
C VAL A 212 -14.15 -27.27 15.72
N THR A 213 -14.72 -28.43 16.04
CA THR A 213 -13.96 -29.56 16.61
C THR A 213 -13.83 -30.68 15.57
N PHE A 214 -12.59 -31.05 15.27
CA PHE A 214 -12.25 -32.19 14.44
C PHE A 214 -11.98 -33.40 15.35
N ARG A 215 -12.66 -34.52 15.08
CA ARG A 215 -12.35 -35.81 15.70
C ARG A 215 -11.39 -36.57 14.80
N LEU A 216 -10.24 -36.90 15.33
CA LEU A 216 -9.21 -37.66 14.65
C LEU A 216 -9.34 -39.11 15.08
N LYS A 217 -9.48 -40.02 14.11
CA LYS A 217 -9.46 -41.45 14.40
C LYS A 217 -8.01 -41.90 14.50
N GLU A 218 -7.69 -42.53 15.63
CA GLU A 218 -6.37 -43.04 15.95
C GLU A 218 -5.84 -43.96 14.84
N LYS A 219 -4.60 -43.70 14.43
CA LYS A 219 -3.81 -44.61 13.61
C LYS A 219 -2.58 -45.01 14.42
N SER A 220 -2.38 -46.31 14.58
CA SER A 220 -1.14 -46.86 15.11
C SER A 220 0.04 -46.53 14.17
N ASN A 221 1.23 -46.38 14.73
CA ASN A 221 2.52 -46.19 14.03
C ASN A 221 2.77 -44.80 13.40
N ILE A 222 2.60 -43.72 14.17
CA ILE A 222 2.96 -42.35 13.79
C ILE A 222 4.24 -41.94 14.53
N THR A 223 5.21 -41.37 13.81
CA THR A 223 6.46 -40.81 14.41
C THR A 223 6.46 -39.30 14.48
N SER A 224 5.69 -38.63 13.62
CA SER A 224 5.45 -37.20 13.67
C SER A 224 4.15 -36.85 12.97
N VAL A 225 3.48 -35.79 13.43
CA VAL A 225 2.23 -35.30 12.88
C VAL A 225 2.17 -33.78 12.94
N SER A 226 1.59 -33.19 11.90
CA SER A 226 1.21 -31.79 11.81
C SER A 226 -0.23 -31.71 11.31
N ALA A 227 -1.02 -30.86 11.94
CA ALA A 227 -2.41 -30.61 11.57
C ALA A 227 -2.62 -29.12 11.35
N SER A 228 -2.93 -28.74 10.11
CA SER A 228 -3.16 -27.35 9.73
C SER A 228 -4.53 -27.15 9.11
N ILE A 229 -5.09 -25.96 9.25
CA ILE A 229 -6.25 -25.55 8.46
C ILE A 229 -5.76 -24.99 7.12
N GLU A 230 -6.40 -25.45 6.06
CA GLU A 230 -6.20 -24.95 4.70
C GLU A 230 -7.55 -24.54 4.10
N ASP A 231 -7.56 -23.58 3.18
CA ASP A 231 -8.75 -23.29 2.36
C ASP A 231 -8.93 -24.31 1.21
N THR A 232 -10.02 -24.18 0.45
CA THR A 232 -10.30 -25.04 -0.71
C THR A 232 -9.25 -24.97 -1.83
N LYS A 233 -8.39 -23.94 -1.84
CA LYS A 233 -7.29 -23.75 -2.80
C LYS A 233 -5.96 -24.30 -2.27
N GLY A 234 -5.95 -24.90 -1.08
CA GLY A 234 -4.74 -25.41 -0.42
C GLY A 234 -3.87 -24.32 0.21
N ARG A 235 -4.40 -23.10 0.41
CA ARG A 235 -3.67 -22.05 1.10
C ARG A 235 -3.72 -22.31 2.61
N PHE A 236 -2.55 -22.29 3.23
CA PHE A 236 -2.39 -22.42 4.68
C PHE A 236 -3.07 -21.26 5.43
N ILE A 237 -3.77 -21.58 6.52
CA ILE A 237 -4.49 -20.63 7.38
C ILE A 237 -3.88 -20.58 8.77
N ILE A 238 -3.71 -21.73 9.42
CA ILE A 238 -3.13 -21.83 10.78
C ILE A 238 -2.67 -23.27 11.03
N ASN A 239 -1.60 -23.43 11.81
CA ASN A 239 -1.21 -24.73 12.36
C ASN A 239 -1.94 -24.94 13.69
N LEU A 240 -2.72 -26.01 13.83
CA LEU A 240 -3.44 -26.34 15.05
C LEU A 240 -2.60 -27.20 15.99
N TYR A 241 -1.75 -28.06 15.42
CA TYR A 241 -0.98 -29.03 16.21
C TYR A 241 0.26 -29.49 15.47
N GLU A 242 1.32 -29.73 16.24
CA GLU A 242 2.53 -30.42 15.80
C GLU A 242 3.07 -31.25 16.96
N GLY A 243 3.43 -32.51 16.70
CA GLY A 243 3.92 -33.42 17.74
C GLY A 243 4.15 -34.84 17.23
N ASP A 244 4.47 -35.74 18.15
CA ASP A 244 4.85 -37.12 17.81
C ASP A 244 3.68 -38.11 17.91
N SER A 245 2.50 -37.66 18.32
CA SER A 245 1.29 -38.48 18.47
C SER A 245 0.05 -37.73 17.99
N LEU A 246 -0.96 -38.49 17.56
CA LEU A 246 -2.21 -37.93 17.05
C LEU A 246 -3.15 -37.60 18.23
N PRO A 247 -3.53 -36.33 18.43
CA PRO A 247 -4.52 -35.99 19.45
C PRO A 247 -5.90 -36.53 19.04
N GLU A 248 -6.73 -36.93 19.99
CA GLU A 248 -8.10 -37.43 19.70
C GLU A 248 -8.98 -36.32 19.08
N THR A 249 -8.77 -35.08 19.51
CA THR A 249 -9.56 -33.93 19.07
C THR A 249 -8.69 -32.71 18.83
N LEU A 250 -9.02 -31.95 17.78
CA LEU A 250 -8.48 -30.62 17.53
C LEU A 250 -9.61 -29.61 17.43
N SER A 251 -9.49 -28.50 18.15
CA SER A 251 -10.46 -27.42 18.12
C SER A 251 -9.86 -26.19 17.45
N TRP A 252 -10.62 -25.60 16.55
CA TRP A 252 -10.27 -24.36 15.87
C TRP A 252 -11.28 -23.27 16.19
N ASN A 253 -10.80 -22.15 16.70
CA ASN A 253 -11.60 -20.97 17.07
C ASN A 253 -11.88 -20.04 15.87
N LEU A 254 -11.79 -20.55 14.64
CA LEU A 254 -12.04 -19.83 13.39
C LEU A 254 -11.08 -18.65 13.14
N ARG A 255 -9.91 -18.63 13.78
CA ARG A 255 -8.89 -17.58 13.57
C ARG A 255 -7.71 -18.07 12.74
N ASP A 256 -7.10 -17.17 11.98
CA ASP A 256 -5.86 -17.42 11.26
C ASP A 256 -4.64 -17.37 12.19
N TYR A 257 -3.46 -17.64 11.64
CA TYR A 257 -2.19 -17.58 12.37
C TYR A 257 -1.85 -16.21 12.97
N LYS A 258 -2.52 -15.13 12.55
CA LYS A 258 -2.38 -13.78 13.10
C LYS A 258 -3.43 -13.47 14.17
N GLY A 259 -4.31 -14.42 14.49
CA GLY A 259 -5.42 -14.24 15.41
C GLY A 259 -6.61 -13.49 14.82
N ALA A 260 -6.64 -13.19 13.51
CA ALA A 260 -7.78 -12.55 12.86
C ALA A 260 -8.86 -13.59 12.51
N LEU A 261 -10.14 -13.19 12.56
CA LEU A 261 -11.25 -14.05 12.15
C LEU A 261 -11.13 -14.37 10.65
N VAL A 262 -11.20 -15.66 10.29
CA VAL A 262 -11.19 -16.08 8.89
C VAL A 262 -12.49 -15.73 8.18
N ASP A 263 -12.48 -15.66 6.85
CA ASP A 263 -13.68 -15.29 6.08
C ASP A 263 -14.80 -16.31 6.26
N PRO A 264 -15.97 -15.94 6.82
CA PRO A 264 -17.09 -16.87 7.01
C PRO A 264 -17.78 -17.28 5.70
N ARG A 265 -17.46 -16.63 4.57
CA ARG A 265 -18.02 -16.96 3.25
C ARG A 265 -17.21 -18.03 2.52
N GLU A 266 -16.01 -18.32 2.99
CA GLU A 266 -15.11 -19.31 2.39
C GLU A 266 -15.27 -20.66 3.12
N GLU A 267 -14.80 -21.71 2.46
CA GLU A 267 -14.78 -23.07 3.02
C GLU A 267 -13.35 -23.48 3.39
N TYR A 268 -13.23 -24.18 4.51
CA TYR A 268 -11.94 -24.59 5.07
C TYR A 268 -11.92 -26.09 5.36
N ARG A 269 -10.73 -26.67 5.51
CA ARG A 269 -10.58 -28.08 5.86
C ARG A 269 -9.34 -28.30 6.71
N LEU A 270 -9.34 -29.36 7.49
CA LEU A 270 -8.17 -29.85 8.18
C LEU A 270 -7.29 -30.65 7.22
N SER A 271 -6.02 -30.29 7.16
CA SER A 271 -4.94 -30.99 6.48
C SER A 271 -4.05 -31.62 7.54
N LEU A 272 -4.09 -32.96 7.61
CA LEU A 272 -3.30 -33.76 8.53
C LEU A 272 -2.15 -34.39 7.75
N ARG A 273 -0.92 -34.03 8.11
CA ARG A 273 0.30 -34.62 7.56
C ARG A 273 1.00 -35.40 8.65
N TYR A 274 1.27 -36.68 8.42
CA TYR A 274 2.01 -37.49 9.39
C TYR A 274 3.02 -38.38 8.71
N LEU A 275 4.10 -38.67 9.43
CA LEU A 275 5.12 -39.64 9.04
C LEU A 275 4.79 -40.98 9.71
N SER A 276 4.66 -42.04 8.91
CA SER A 276 4.51 -43.40 9.45
C SER A 276 5.86 -43.95 9.94
N SER A 277 5.82 -44.99 10.77
CA SER A 277 7.01 -45.77 11.17
C SER A 277 7.88 -46.23 10.00
N ASP A 278 7.27 -46.42 8.82
CA ASP A 278 7.94 -46.87 7.60
C ASP A 278 8.52 -45.69 6.80
N SER A 279 8.64 -44.52 7.42
CA SER A 279 9.13 -43.27 6.82
C SER A 279 8.30 -42.78 5.63
N GLN A 280 7.03 -43.17 5.53
CA GLN A 280 6.12 -42.65 4.50
C GLN A 280 5.39 -41.41 4.99
N LEU A 281 5.50 -40.32 4.24
CA LEU A 281 4.72 -39.11 4.49
C LEU A 281 3.31 -39.28 3.91
N VAL A 282 2.30 -39.22 4.77
CA VAL A 282 0.90 -39.31 4.38
C VAL A 282 0.20 -37.99 4.65
N THR A 283 -0.59 -37.52 3.69
CA THR A 283 -1.46 -36.34 3.83
C THR A 283 -2.92 -36.77 3.73
N LEU A 284 -3.72 -36.41 4.73
CA LEU A 284 -5.16 -36.63 4.77
C LEU A 284 -5.89 -35.28 4.86
N LEU A 285 -7.03 -35.18 4.20
CA LEU A 285 -7.85 -33.98 4.16
C LEU A 285 -9.23 -34.30 4.73
N SER A 286 -9.76 -33.43 5.60
CA SER A 286 -11.14 -33.54 6.07
C SER A 286 -12.14 -33.10 5.00
N SER A 287 -13.42 -33.35 5.25
CA SER A 287 -14.51 -32.62 4.58
C SER A 287 -14.36 -31.11 4.82
N THR A 288 -14.92 -30.31 3.92
CA THR A 288 -14.95 -28.87 4.12
C THR A 288 -15.88 -28.50 5.26
N VAL A 289 -15.53 -27.41 5.94
CA VAL A 289 -16.26 -26.80 7.02
C VAL A 289 -16.63 -25.39 6.59
N SER A 290 -17.92 -25.11 6.68
CA SER A 290 -18.50 -23.77 6.56
C SER A 290 -19.15 -23.42 7.88
N PHE A 291 -19.06 -22.17 8.31
CA PHE A 291 -19.70 -21.70 9.54
C PHE A 291 -20.60 -20.50 9.24
N SER A 292 -21.65 -20.35 10.04
CA SER A 292 -22.64 -19.28 9.86
C SER A 292 -22.40 -18.14 10.84
N PHE A 293 -22.63 -16.92 10.38
CA PHE A 293 -22.65 -15.71 11.21
C PHE A 293 -24.05 -15.09 11.17
N ARG A 294 -24.40 -14.35 12.22
CA ARG A 294 -25.59 -13.48 12.26
C ARG A 294 -25.17 -12.03 12.12
N GLY A 295 -26.07 -11.22 11.56
CA GLY A 295 -25.89 -9.78 11.47
C GLY A 295 -24.94 -9.34 10.34
N VAL A 296 -24.14 -8.32 10.64
CA VAL A 296 -23.26 -7.66 9.67
C VAL A 296 -21.85 -8.20 9.80
N LEU A 297 -21.28 -8.68 8.69
CA LEU A 297 -19.84 -8.90 8.60
C LEU A 297 -19.19 -7.55 8.29
N SER A 298 -18.41 -7.04 9.23
CA SER A 298 -17.61 -5.83 9.07
C SER A 298 -16.15 -6.22 8.81
N GLU A 299 -15.57 -5.68 7.75
CA GLU A 299 -14.12 -5.74 7.49
C GLU A 299 -13.55 -4.33 7.60
N GLU A 300 -12.63 -4.12 8.55
CA GLU A 300 -11.94 -2.85 8.77
C GLU A 300 -10.50 -2.94 8.24
N GLU A 301 -10.12 -1.98 7.40
CA GLU A 301 -8.75 -1.78 6.90
C GLU A 301 -8.29 -0.36 7.21
N ARG A 302 -7.15 -0.22 7.89
CA ARG A 302 -6.49 1.08 8.10
C ARG A 302 -5.29 1.24 7.18
N THR A 303 -5.11 2.43 6.60
CA THR A 303 -3.94 2.71 5.75
C THR A 303 -3.55 4.19 5.83
N VAL A 304 -2.24 4.47 5.75
CA VAL A 304 -1.73 5.85 5.59
C VAL A 304 -2.01 6.32 4.17
N ALA A 305 -2.76 7.41 4.06
CA ALA A 305 -3.27 7.98 2.83
C ALA A 305 -2.29 8.93 2.14
N GLY A 306 -1.43 9.56 2.92
CA GLY A 306 -0.49 10.57 2.46
C GLY A 306 0.41 11.05 3.59
N LEU A 307 1.58 11.56 3.23
CA LEU A 307 2.53 12.20 4.13
C LEU A 307 2.77 13.64 3.65
N TRP A 308 2.37 14.61 4.46
CA TRP A 308 2.53 16.02 4.16
C TRP A 308 3.83 16.57 4.69
N ARG A 309 4.31 17.65 4.06
CA ARG A 309 5.40 18.43 4.65
C ARG A 309 4.88 19.17 5.90
N PRO A 310 5.74 19.35 6.91
CA PRO A 310 5.39 20.06 8.14
C PRO A 310 4.91 21.48 7.82
N GLY A 311 3.79 21.91 8.41
CA GLY A 311 3.24 23.26 8.20
C GLY A 311 2.74 23.56 6.78
N GLU A 312 2.88 22.61 5.84
CA GLU A 312 2.52 22.80 4.44
C GLU A 312 1.23 22.07 4.05
N TYR A 313 0.54 22.66 3.07
CA TYR A 313 -0.57 22.05 2.34
C TYR A 313 -0.10 21.17 1.17
N THR A 314 1.17 21.32 0.76
CA THR A 314 1.76 20.55 -0.32
C THR A 314 2.39 19.25 0.19
N THR A 315 2.46 18.27 -0.69
CA THR A 315 2.89 16.92 -0.37
C THR A 315 4.36 16.80 -0.70
N SER A 316 5.10 16.01 0.08
CA SER A 316 6.53 15.79 -0.20
C SER A 316 6.75 14.86 -1.41
N THR A 317 5.71 14.14 -1.84
CA THR A 317 5.79 12.98 -2.74
C THR A 317 4.44 12.72 -3.45
N ASN A 318 4.47 11.91 -4.51
CA ASN A 318 3.28 11.44 -5.26
C ASN A 318 2.41 10.43 -4.48
N ILE A 319 2.69 10.20 -3.20
CA ILE A 319 2.01 9.21 -2.36
C ILE A 319 0.53 9.52 -2.25
N ILE A 320 0.19 10.80 -2.19
CA ILE A 320 -1.20 11.22 -2.00
C ILE A 320 -2.01 10.85 -3.23
N GLU A 321 -1.52 11.22 -4.41
CA GLU A 321 -2.20 10.97 -5.67
C GLU A 321 -2.31 9.47 -5.94
N THR A 322 -1.27 8.69 -5.62
CA THR A 322 -1.29 7.23 -5.75
C THR A 322 -2.15 6.53 -4.68
N GLY A 323 -2.15 7.03 -3.45
CA GLY A 323 -3.00 6.55 -2.36
C GLY A 323 -4.48 6.82 -2.63
N CYS A 324 -4.82 8.03 -3.08
CA CYS A 324 -6.16 8.40 -3.54
C CYS A 324 -6.65 7.45 -4.64
N PHE A 325 -5.81 7.15 -5.63
CA PHE A 325 -6.14 6.23 -6.71
C PHE A 325 -6.44 4.81 -6.20
N GLU A 326 -5.60 4.26 -5.33
CA GLU A 326 -5.79 2.92 -4.76
C GLU A 326 -7.06 2.82 -3.93
N VAL A 327 -7.34 3.83 -3.09
CA VAL A 327 -8.56 3.89 -2.27
C VAL A 327 -9.80 3.98 -3.15
N ALA A 328 -9.80 4.87 -4.14
CA ALA A 328 -10.89 4.99 -5.09
C ALA A 328 -11.13 3.68 -5.87
N LYS A 329 -10.06 3.01 -6.29
CA LYS A 329 -10.15 1.72 -6.99
C LYS A 329 -10.76 0.63 -6.10
N LYS A 330 -10.33 0.52 -4.84
CA LYS A 330 -10.91 -0.41 -3.85
C LYS A 330 -12.39 -0.16 -3.64
N LEU A 331 -12.78 1.11 -3.47
CA LEU A 331 -14.17 1.51 -3.29
C LEU A 331 -15.03 1.18 -4.51
N TYR A 332 -14.49 1.44 -5.70
CA TYR A 332 -15.16 1.12 -6.95
C TYR A 332 -15.34 -0.39 -7.15
N ASP A 333 -14.29 -1.19 -6.92
CA ASP A 333 -14.38 -2.65 -7.00
C ASP A 333 -15.35 -3.21 -5.96
N GLY A 334 -15.33 -2.68 -4.74
CA GLY A 334 -16.27 -3.01 -3.68
C GLY A 334 -17.73 -2.68 -4.01
N SER A 335 -17.98 -1.59 -4.73
CA SER A 335 -19.33 -1.17 -5.14
C SER A 335 -20.04 -2.14 -6.11
N ARG A 336 -19.29 -3.11 -6.64
CA ARG A 336 -19.80 -4.19 -7.51
C ARG A 336 -20.32 -5.38 -6.70
N VAL A 337 -20.00 -5.47 -5.42
CA VAL A 337 -20.53 -6.49 -4.50
C VAL A 337 -21.93 -6.08 -4.05
N LYS A 338 -22.93 -6.91 -4.35
CA LYS A 338 -24.33 -6.63 -4.00
C LYS A 338 -24.50 -6.62 -2.48
N GLY A 339 -25.17 -5.59 -1.95
CA GLY A 339 -25.46 -5.47 -0.52
C GLY A 339 -24.28 -5.01 0.34
N MET A 340 -23.14 -4.65 -0.26
CA MET A 340 -21.99 -4.15 0.47
C MET A 340 -22.10 -2.64 0.70
N ARG A 341 -22.05 -2.22 1.97
CA ARG A 341 -21.89 -0.83 2.37
C ARG A 341 -20.42 -0.54 2.66
N GLN A 342 -19.95 0.65 2.27
CA GLN A 342 -18.56 1.06 2.42
C GLN A 342 -18.50 2.41 3.13
N ILE A 343 -17.91 2.44 4.32
CA ILE A 343 -17.72 3.65 5.11
C ILE A 343 -16.22 3.98 5.06
N VAL A 344 -15.92 5.20 4.64
CA VAL A 344 -14.55 5.71 4.52
C VAL A 344 -14.37 6.81 5.54
N THR A 345 -13.61 6.54 6.58
CA THR A 345 -13.26 7.54 7.59
C THR A 345 -11.86 8.08 7.28
N ILE A 346 -11.77 9.38 7.06
CA ILE A 346 -10.55 10.12 6.78
C ILE A 346 -10.18 10.85 8.06
N GLU A 347 -9.12 10.41 8.72
CA GLU A 347 -8.62 10.99 9.96
C GLU A 347 -7.40 11.86 9.67
N GLY A 348 -7.49 13.15 9.96
CA GLY A 348 -6.34 14.06 9.90
C GLY A 348 -5.76 14.32 11.28
N SER A 349 -4.43 14.33 11.38
CA SER A 349 -3.72 14.80 12.55
C SER A 349 -3.09 16.19 12.29
N GLN A 350 -2.90 16.97 13.35
CA GLN A 350 -2.09 18.20 13.35
C GLN A 350 -1.29 18.26 14.65
N SER A 351 -0.10 18.85 14.61
CA SER A 351 0.64 19.23 15.83
C SER A 351 0.19 20.61 16.32
N ASP A 352 0.50 20.92 17.59
CA ASP A 352 0.15 22.21 18.21
C ASP A 352 0.83 23.41 17.52
N ASP A 353 1.99 23.19 16.91
CA ASP A 353 2.75 24.22 16.18
C ASP A 353 2.29 24.43 14.73
N GLU A 354 1.29 23.70 14.25
CA GLU A 354 0.74 23.85 12.90
C GLU A 354 -0.43 24.85 12.85
N PRO A 355 -0.64 25.52 11.70
CA PRO A 355 -1.80 26.39 11.52
C PRO A 355 -3.12 25.68 11.83
N ASP A 356 -4.01 26.37 12.55
CA ASP A 356 -5.35 25.86 12.86
C ASP A 356 -6.07 25.30 11.63
N LYS A 357 -6.65 24.10 11.79
CA LYS A 357 -7.41 23.37 10.76
C LYS A 357 -6.59 22.96 9.54
N LEU A 358 -5.26 22.92 9.63
CA LEU A 358 -4.44 22.41 8.53
C LEU A 358 -4.76 20.94 8.22
N TRP A 359 -5.00 20.10 9.25
CA TRP A 359 -5.44 18.71 9.07
C TRP A 359 -6.72 18.61 8.24
N GLN A 360 -7.69 19.53 8.46
CA GLN A 360 -8.96 19.52 7.76
C GLN A 360 -8.76 19.81 6.28
N LYS A 361 -7.95 20.83 5.96
CA LYS A 361 -7.59 21.14 4.57
C LYS A 361 -6.91 19.94 3.87
N ARG A 362 -6.02 19.24 4.57
CA ARG A 362 -5.34 18.03 4.07
C ARG A 362 -6.34 16.89 3.80
N ALA A 363 -7.25 16.64 4.74
CA ALA A 363 -8.31 15.65 4.61
C ALA A 363 -9.30 15.95 3.47
N ASP A 364 -9.72 17.22 3.34
CA ASP A 364 -10.60 17.67 2.26
C ASP A 364 -9.95 17.49 0.88
N LYS A 365 -8.65 17.85 0.76
CA LYS A 365 -7.88 17.62 -0.47
C LYS A 365 -7.82 16.14 -0.84
N PHE A 366 -7.57 15.28 0.14
CA PHE A 366 -7.55 13.84 -0.05
C PHE A 366 -8.91 13.32 -0.51
N LEU A 367 -9.99 13.74 0.16
CA LEU A 367 -11.36 13.38 -0.19
C LEU A 367 -11.72 13.81 -1.62
N GLU A 368 -11.38 15.04 -2.00
CA GLU A 368 -11.62 15.55 -3.35
C GLU A 368 -10.90 14.70 -4.41
N CYS A 369 -9.63 14.36 -4.17
CA CYS A 369 -8.86 13.49 -5.06
C CYS A 369 -9.49 12.09 -5.21
N VAL A 370 -9.91 11.47 -4.10
CA VAL A 370 -10.60 10.16 -4.14
C VAL A 370 -11.91 10.25 -4.92
N ARG A 371 -12.70 11.32 -4.72
CA ARG A 371 -13.96 11.55 -5.44
C ARG A 371 -13.72 11.70 -6.94
N ASN A 372 -12.70 12.44 -7.35
CA ASN A 372 -12.33 12.60 -8.76
C ASN A 372 -11.95 11.26 -9.41
N TYR A 373 -11.19 10.40 -8.71
CA TYR A 373 -10.88 9.06 -9.20
C TYR A 373 -12.11 8.13 -9.22
N LEU A 374 -13.02 8.25 -8.25
CA LEU A 374 -14.27 7.47 -8.25
C LEU A 374 -15.21 7.88 -9.39
N MET A 375 -15.35 9.18 -9.65
CA MET A 375 -16.05 9.68 -10.84
C MET A 375 -15.43 9.10 -12.10
N PHE A 376 -14.09 9.12 -12.18
CA PHE A 376 -13.34 8.52 -13.28
C PHE A 376 -13.66 7.02 -13.46
N PHE A 377 -13.59 6.21 -12.40
CA PHE A 377 -13.87 4.76 -12.50
C PHE A 377 -15.33 4.43 -12.77
N SER A 378 -16.25 5.20 -12.18
CA SER A 378 -17.70 5.02 -12.36
C SER A 378 -18.22 5.56 -13.70
N GLY A 379 -17.44 6.38 -14.39
CA GLY A 379 -17.81 7.03 -15.64
C GLY A 379 -18.85 8.14 -15.46
N LYS A 380 -18.98 8.68 -14.24
CA LYS A 380 -19.92 9.76 -13.91
C LYS A 380 -19.23 11.10 -14.13
N GLU A 381 -19.79 11.93 -15.00
CA GLU A 381 -19.22 13.24 -15.31
C GLU A 381 -19.89 14.37 -14.52
N ASP A 382 -21.10 14.15 -14.01
CA ASP A 382 -21.88 15.13 -13.26
C ASP A 382 -21.90 14.83 -11.76
N SER A 383 -21.86 15.88 -10.94
CA SER A 383 -21.78 15.77 -9.48
C SER A 383 -23.08 15.23 -8.86
N LEU A 384 -24.25 15.56 -9.40
CA LEU A 384 -25.52 15.04 -8.90
C LEU A 384 -25.63 13.55 -9.22
N GLU A 385 -25.32 13.17 -10.47
CA GLU A 385 -25.32 11.76 -10.89
C GLU A 385 -24.32 10.93 -10.07
N PHE A 386 -23.13 11.48 -9.80
CA PHE A 386 -22.12 10.85 -8.96
C PHE A 386 -22.59 10.67 -7.51
N ASN A 387 -23.22 11.69 -6.91
CA ASN A 387 -23.73 11.60 -5.54
C ASN A 387 -24.88 10.58 -5.43
N SER A 388 -25.81 10.56 -6.39
CA SER A 388 -26.83 9.51 -6.46
C SER A 388 -26.23 8.12 -6.61
N TRP A 389 -25.15 8.00 -7.39
CA TRP A 389 -24.41 6.74 -7.53
C TRP A 389 -23.79 6.30 -6.20
N LEU A 390 -23.09 7.19 -5.46
CA LEU A 390 -22.53 6.88 -4.14
C LEU A 390 -23.59 6.34 -3.17
N ILE A 391 -24.75 7.01 -3.10
CA ILE A 391 -25.89 6.59 -2.27
C ILE A 391 -26.38 5.20 -2.69
N SER A 392 -26.59 4.99 -4.00
CA SER A 392 -27.04 3.70 -4.53
C SER A 392 -26.07 2.54 -4.27
N LYS A 393 -24.80 2.87 -4.04
CA LYS A 393 -23.71 1.93 -3.76
C LYS A 393 -23.35 1.84 -2.28
N GLY A 394 -24.07 2.55 -1.41
CA GLY A 394 -23.80 2.57 0.03
C GLY A 394 -22.40 3.06 0.38
N ILE A 395 -21.84 3.98 -0.41
CA ILE A 395 -20.51 4.56 -0.16
C ILE A 395 -20.69 5.88 0.60
N THR A 396 -20.12 5.96 1.81
CA THR A 396 -20.16 7.17 2.65
C THR A 396 -18.75 7.59 3.05
N PHE A 397 -18.54 8.90 3.16
CA PHE A 397 -17.28 9.50 3.59
C PHE A 397 -17.51 10.28 4.88
N GLU A 398 -16.59 10.11 5.82
CA GLU A 398 -16.56 10.81 7.10
C GLU A 398 -15.18 11.44 7.27
N VAL A 399 -15.11 12.71 7.64
CA VAL A 399 -13.85 13.41 7.92
C VAL A 399 -13.81 13.70 9.41
N LEU A 400 -12.84 13.13 10.10
CA LEU A 400 -12.69 13.25 11.54
C LEU A 400 -11.33 13.85 11.90
N GLN A 401 -11.29 14.59 13.00
CA GLN A 401 -10.03 14.94 13.62
C GLN A 401 -9.52 13.70 14.37
N ALA A 402 -8.27 13.31 14.14
CA ALA A 402 -7.64 12.27 14.92
C ALA A 402 -7.67 12.67 16.41
N ALA A 403 -8.11 11.76 17.29
CA ALA A 403 -8.02 11.99 18.72
C ALA A 403 -6.55 12.25 19.09
N PRO A 404 -6.23 13.22 19.97
CA PRO A 404 -4.86 13.43 20.44
C PRO A 404 -4.40 12.14 21.15
N SER A 405 -3.58 11.35 20.45
CA SER A 405 -2.77 10.26 21.02
C SER A 405 -3.46 9.37 22.06
N ALA A 406 -4.30 8.43 21.63
CA ALA A 406 -4.69 7.28 22.46
C ALA A 406 -3.78 6.05 22.27
N CYS A 407 -2.71 6.14 21.47
CA CYS A 407 -1.90 4.96 21.14
C CYS A 407 -0.41 5.05 21.49
N PHE A 408 0.20 6.21 21.73
CA PHE A 408 1.65 6.27 21.92
C PHE A 408 2.09 7.39 22.87
N GLU A 409 3.19 7.14 23.57
CA GLU A 409 3.71 7.99 24.64
C GLU A 409 3.99 9.45 24.20
N PRO A 410 3.88 10.43 25.13
CA PRO A 410 3.82 11.86 24.81
C PRO A 410 5.01 12.45 24.02
N ASP A 411 6.18 11.80 24.03
CA ASP A 411 7.45 12.37 23.55
C ASP A 411 8.22 11.47 22.56
N SER A 412 7.53 10.57 21.85
CA SER A 412 8.19 9.72 20.84
C SER A 412 8.45 10.48 19.52
N PRO A 413 9.60 10.27 18.85
CA PRO A 413 9.87 10.79 17.50
C PRO A 413 8.77 10.41 16.48
N GLU A 414 8.08 9.29 16.73
CA GLU A 414 6.96 8.80 15.95
C GLU A 414 5.79 9.80 15.91
N LYS A 415 5.56 10.59 16.97
CA LYS A 415 4.46 11.58 17.04
C LYS A 415 4.57 12.67 15.97
N SER A 416 5.79 13.08 15.60
CA SER A 416 6.07 14.14 14.62
C SER A 416 5.85 13.73 13.16
N VAL A 417 6.10 12.45 12.84
CA VAL A 417 5.82 11.87 11.52
C VAL A 417 4.32 11.57 11.38
N LEU A 418 3.71 11.05 12.45
CA LEU A 418 2.30 10.64 12.46
C LEU A 418 1.33 11.83 12.47
N SER A 419 1.74 13.00 12.97
CA SER A 419 0.95 14.24 12.92
C SER A 419 0.74 14.79 11.50
N ARG A 420 1.48 14.26 10.53
CA ARG A 420 1.44 14.67 9.12
C ARG A 420 0.81 13.61 8.22
N CYS A 421 0.26 12.56 8.82
CA CYS A 421 -0.45 11.51 8.12
C CYS A 421 -1.94 11.84 8.09
N VAL A 422 -2.55 11.57 6.94
CA VAL A 422 -3.98 11.27 6.88
C VAL A 422 -4.13 9.77 6.92
N TYR A 423 -4.99 9.26 7.79
CA TYR A 423 -5.34 7.85 7.83
C TYR A 423 -6.68 7.64 7.17
N ILE A 424 -6.84 6.49 6.54
CA ILE A 424 -8.11 6.02 6.03
C ILE A 424 -8.46 4.76 6.76
N HIS A 425 -9.67 4.73 7.29
CA HIS A 425 -10.33 3.51 7.72
C HIS A 425 -11.39 3.19 6.69
N LEU A 426 -11.24 2.03 6.04
CA LEU A 426 -12.24 1.50 5.15
C LEU A 426 -12.97 0.38 5.88
N GLN A 427 -14.22 0.64 6.25
CA GLN A 427 -15.12 -0.35 6.81
C GLN A 427 -16.04 -0.86 5.70
N ARG A 428 -16.06 -2.18 5.50
CA ARG A 428 -16.96 -2.85 4.57
C ARG A 428 -17.95 -3.70 5.33
N GLU A 429 -19.21 -3.38 5.18
CA GLU A 429 -20.31 -4.09 5.83
C GLU A 429 -21.06 -4.90 4.78
N THR A 430 -21.17 -6.21 5.00
CA THR A 430 -22.03 -7.08 4.19
C THR A 430 -23.13 -7.64 5.06
N THR A 431 -24.38 -7.31 4.73
CA THR A 431 -25.57 -7.94 5.33
C THR A 431 -25.88 -9.25 4.62
N ARG A 432 -26.22 -10.27 5.40
CA ARG A 432 -26.70 -11.56 4.90
C ARG A 432 -28.22 -11.67 5.02
#